data_AF-A0A7Y2BCG0-F1
#
_entry.id   AF-A0A7Y2BCG0-F1
#
_cell.length_a   1.000
_cell.length_b   1.000
_cell.length_c   1.000
_cell.angle_alpha   90.00
_cell.angle_beta   90.00
_cell.angle_gamma   90.00
#
_symmetry.space_group_name_H-M   'P 1'
#
loop_
_entity.id
_entity.type
_entity.pdbx_description
1 polymer ?
#
loop_
_entity_poly.entity_id
_entity_poly.type
_entity_poly.pdbx_seq_one_letter_code
_entity_poly.pdbx_strand_id
1 'polypeptide(L)'
;MFIRNHPEGLYFNGRIGKLVDKVDEFLKVEFNDGSNSIIVEREEWKNTTFKVDEKTKEILQEDIGSFLQYPVRLAWAVTVHKSQGLTFDKLQLDLENSFAAGQLYVALSRCRSLEGLKLLSKIRPDNIIVDKRILDYHHSINEEYNFEEDLKVAKEKYQKHLLKASFNFHKYLDYIKSWQSFVVEKQDDYAMEILTFIKGIKTVFQNTVKTGEKFQWQLESLFEENSKAIIKDRVDKAIRYFSDEINAKVLLPIESHIEEYRVKKGTRKYLNQTRTFGDECWHLMEKIYNISFQGEKVFTGIKKYKPDNSSAIKKKYEKGDTYKQTLELFEQGKTIEEIACLRFLSKGTIESHMLKHLKNGAVDINKLMPNARYQKIRKFALKNPNKSVSELVHDIDISIDYIEARWVKATLQLEKESD
;
A
#
# COMPACT_ATOMS: atom_id res chain seq x y z
N MET A 1 -10.82 8.54 -20.64
CA MET A 1 -9.45 8.49 -20.06
C MET A 1 -9.54 8.74 -18.57
N PHE A 2 -8.87 7.90 -17.78
CA PHE A 2 -8.82 8.02 -16.33
C PHE A 2 -7.93 9.20 -15.90
N ILE A 3 -8.31 9.90 -14.82
CA ILE A 3 -7.60 11.08 -14.30
C ILE A 3 -7.00 10.88 -12.91
N ARG A 4 -7.04 9.65 -12.39
CA ARG A 4 -6.46 9.26 -11.09
C ARG A 4 -5.93 7.84 -11.14
N ASN A 5 -5.08 7.49 -10.18
CA ASN A 5 -4.67 6.14 -9.90
C ASN A 5 -5.63 5.49 -8.91
N HIS A 6 -6.17 4.34 -9.25
CA HIS A 6 -6.95 3.54 -8.31
C HIS A 6 -6.02 2.93 -7.25
N PRO A 7 -6.35 2.98 -5.94
CA PRO A 7 -5.50 2.43 -4.87
C PRO A 7 -5.11 0.97 -5.07
N GLU A 8 -6.04 0.16 -5.59
CA GLU A 8 -5.82 -1.27 -5.89
C GLU A 8 -5.30 -1.55 -7.32
N GLY A 9 -4.92 -0.51 -8.07
CA GLY A 9 -4.35 -0.68 -9.42
C GLY A 9 -5.33 -1.16 -10.49
N LEU A 10 -6.64 -0.91 -10.33
CA LEU A 10 -7.65 -1.23 -11.36
C LEU A 10 -7.49 -0.36 -12.62
N TYR A 11 -7.11 0.90 -12.43
CA TYR A 11 -6.75 1.84 -13.47
C TYR A 11 -5.66 2.80 -12.96
N PHE A 12 -4.98 3.45 -13.90
CA PHE A 12 -3.98 4.47 -13.64
C PHE A 12 -4.31 5.74 -14.42
N ASN A 13 -3.80 6.86 -13.96
CA ASN A 13 -3.97 8.17 -14.60
C ASN A 13 -3.43 8.13 -16.04
N GLY A 14 -4.27 8.47 -17.01
CA GLY A 14 -3.94 8.39 -18.43
C GLY A 14 -4.45 7.14 -19.14
N ARG A 15 -4.92 6.11 -18.43
CA ARG A 15 -5.48 4.91 -19.07
C ARG A 15 -6.71 5.27 -19.90
N ILE A 16 -6.80 4.76 -21.12
CA ILE A 16 -7.93 5.00 -22.04
C ILE A 16 -8.77 3.74 -22.12
N GLY A 17 -10.08 3.91 -22.03
CA GLY A 17 -11.06 2.86 -22.22
C GLY A 17 -12.33 3.42 -22.87
N LYS A 18 -13.15 2.52 -23.37
CA LYS A 18 -14.46 2.79 -23.98
C LYS A 18 -15.54 2.59 -22.92
N LEU A 19 -16.39 3.59 -22.73
CA LEU A 19 -17.60 3.43 -21.92
C LEU A 19 -18.56 2.51 -22.69
N VAL A 20 -18.97 1.40 -22.07
CA VAL A 20 -19.84 0.40 -22.70
C VAL A 20 -21.22 0.33 -22.06
N ASP A 21 -21.34 0.68 -20.78
CA ASP A 21 -22.63 0.67 -20.09
C ASP A 21 -22.62 1.65 -18.90
N LYS A 22 -23.82 2.03 -18.46
CA LYS A 22 -24.07 2.76 -17.22
C LYS A 22 -25.24 2.10 -16.49
N VAL A 23 -24.94 1.51 -15.34
CA VAL A 23 -25.95 0.87 -14.47
C VAL A 23 -26.01 1.66 -13.17
N ASP A 24 -27.17 2.23 -12.86
CA ASP A 24 -27.38 3.14 -11.72
C ASP A 24 -26.33 4.29 -11.68
N GLU A 25 -25.54 4.32 -10.60
CA GLU A 25 -24.46 5.28 -10.33
C GLU A 25 -23.08 4.76 -10.76
N PHE A 26 -23.01 3.71 -11.58
CA PHE A 26 -21.75 3.08 -11.98
C PHE A 26 -21.51 3.12 -13.49
N LEU A 27 -20.26 3.31 -13.90
CA LEU A 27 -19.84 3.26 -15.29
C LEU A 27 -19.08 1.96 -15.57
N LYS A 28 -19.48 1.21 -16.61
CA LYS A 28 -18.73 0.05 -17.11
C LYS A 28 -17.80 0.48 -18.23
N VAL A 29 -16.49 0.28 -18.04
CA VAL A 29 -15.44 0.70 -19.00
C VAL A 29 -14.66 -0.52 -19.48
N GLU A 30 -14.54 -0.67 -20.79
CA GLU A 30 -13.72 -1.69 -21.46
C GLU A 30 -12.42 -1.10 -22.00
N PHE A 31 -11.38 -1.92 -22.10
CA PHE A 31 -10.05 -1.49 -22.52
C PHE A 31 -9.65 -2.16 -23.84
N ASN A 32 -8.90 -1.41 -24.66
CA ASN A 32 -8.45 -1.87 -25.98
C ASN A 32 -7.34 -2.94 -25.91
N ASP A 33 -6.77 -3.16 -24.71
CA ASP A 33 -5.70 -4.12 -24.46
C ASP A 33 -6.21 -5.55 -24.18
N GLY A 34 -7.52 -5.79 -24.31
CA GLY A 34 -8.16 -7.08 -24.05
C GLY A 34 -8.33 -7.41 -22.56
N SER A 35 -8.00 -6.49 -21.66
CA SER A 35 -8.26 -6.68 -20.23
C SER A 35 -9.75 -6.59 -19.88
N ASN A 36 -10.14 -7.27 -18.80
CA ASN A 36 -11.53 -7.30 -18.33
C ASN A 36 -12.10 -5.89 -18.12
N SER A 37 -13.38 -5.72 -18.47
CA SER A 37 -14.13 -4.51 -18.17
C SER A 37 -14.12 -4.22 -16.67
N ILE A 38 -14.06 -2.95 -16.30
CA ILE A 38 -14.15 -2.53 -14.89
C ILE A 38 -15.42 -1.72 -14.64
N ILE A 39 -15.88 -1.79 -13.40
CA ILE A 39 -16.92 -0.92 -12.86
C ILE A 39 -16.23 0.27 -12.19
N VAL A 40 -16.64 1.48 -12.56
CA VAL A 40 -16.07 2.75 -12.10
C VAL A 40 -17.13 3.49 -11.30
N GLU A 41 -16.78 3.82 -10.06
CA GLU A 41 -17.61 4.58 -9.14
C GLU A 41 -17.17 6.05 -9.12
N ARG A 42 -17.96 6.92 -8.48
CA ARG A 42 -17.53 8.30 -8.22
C ARG A 42 -16.47 8.31 -7.13
N GLU A 43 -15.48 9.18 -7.30
CA GLU A 43 -14.45 9.41 -6.31
C GLU A 43 -14.50 10.83 -5.78
N GLU A 44 -13.98 11.02 -4.58
CA GLU A 44 -13.88 12.33 -3.92
C GLU A 44 -12.48 12.94 -4.15
N TRP A 45 -12.46 14.21 -4.52
CA TRP A 45 -11.30 15.09 -4.51
C TRP A 45 -11.46 16.10 -3.39
N LYS A 46 -10.43 16.22 -2.56
CA LYS A 46 -10.37 17.21 -1.48
C LYS A 46 -9.64 18.45 -1.97
N ASN A 47 -10.21 19.62 -1.71
CA ASN A 47 -9.52 20.89 -1.84
C ASN A 47 -8.92 21.23 -0.49
N THR A 48 -7.59 21.38 -0.44
CA THR A 48 -6.87 21.56 0.82
C THR A 48 -6.05 22.83 0.81
N THR A 49 -6.09 23.57 1.91
CA THR A 49 -5.20 24.72 2.14
C THR A 49 -4.19 24.38 3.23
N PHE A 50 -3.14 25.19 3.32
CA PHE A 50 -2.13 25.08 4.36
C PHE A 50 -2.26 26.23 5.35
N LYS A 51 -2.23 25.92 6.64
CA LYS A 51 -2.14 26.89 7.73
C LYS A 51 -0.89 26.59 8.55
N VAL A 52 -0.26 27.62 9.07
CA VAL A 52 0.86 27.44 9.99
C VAL A 52 0.31 27.45 11.41
N ASP A 53 0.59 26.42 12.18
CA ASP A 53 0.30 26.41 13.61
C ASP A 53 1.19 27.44 14.31
N GLU A 54 0.60 28.46 14.94
CA GLU A 54 1.35 29.56 15.53
C GLU A 54 2.26 29.13 16.68
N LYS A 55 1.93 28.02 17.37
CA LYS A 55 2.64 27.48 18.53
C LYS A 55 3.71 26.48 18.14
N THR A 56 3.39 25.52 17.27
CA THR A 56 4.34 24.46 16.86
C THR A 56 5.20 24.85 15.67
N LYS A 57 4.82 25.92 14.94
CA LYS A 57 5.41 26.33 13.66
C LYS A 57 5.31 25.26 12.56
N GLU A 58 4.47 24.24 12.76
CA GLU A 58 4.24 23.20 11.76
C GLU A 58 3.23 23.65 10.70
N ILE A 59 3.37 23.12 9.50
CA ILE A 59 2.43 23.34 8.41
C ILE A 59 1.31 22.29 8.54
N LEU A 60 0.11 22.75 8.86
CA LEU A 60 -1.10 21.94 8.93
C LEU A 60 -1.87 22.01 7.62
N GLN A 61 -2.36 20.87 7.15
CA GLN A 61 -3.25 20.77 6.00
C GLN A 61 -4.71 20.77 6.46
N GLU A 62 -5.52 21.67 5.93
CA GLU A 62 -6.95 21.80 6.24
C GLU A 62 -7.78 21.58 4.99
N ASP A 63 -8.75 20.65 5.08
CA ASP A 63 -9.72 20.38 4.02
C ASP A 63 -10.77 21.51 4.02
N ILE A 64 -10.80 22.32 2.95
CA ILE A 64 -11.74 23.45 2.81
C ILE A 64 -12.96 23.11 1.95
N GLY A 65 -12.99 21.93 1.36
CA GLY A 65 -14.13 21.41 0.60
C GLY A 65 -13.80 20.15 -0.16
N SER A 66 -14.81 19.54 -0.77
CA SER A 66 -14.63 18.39 -1.63
C SER A 66 -15.52 18.42 -2.88
N PHE A 67 -15.09 17.66 -3.88
CA PHE A 67 -15.77 17.48 -5.15
C PHE A 67 -15.91 15.98 -5.43
N LEU A 68 -17.12 15.52 -5.76
CA LEU A 68 -17.42 14.11 -6.01
C LEU A 68 -17.78 13.88 -7.49
N GLN A 69 -17.00 13.08 -8.21
CA GLN A 69 -17.17 12.85 -9.66
C GLN A 69 -16.57 11.52 -10.11
N TYR A 70 -16.96 11.01 -11.27
CA TYR A 70 -16.25 9.88 -11.88
C TYR A 70 -14.82 10.29 -12.27
N PRO A 71 -13.79 9.46 -12.02
CA PRO A 71 -12.40 9.76 -12.33
C PRO A 71 -12.08 9.56 -13.81
N VAL A 72 -12.96 10.02 -14.71
CA VAL A 72 -12.83 9.91 -16.16
C VAL A 72 -13.14 11.22 -16.87
N ARG A 73 -12.48 11.43 -18.02
CA ARG A 73 -12.79 12.49 -18.98
C ARG A 73 -12.85 11.94 -20.40
N LEU A 74 -13.55 12.65 -21.29
CA LEU A 74 -13.51 12.39 -22.73
C LEU A 74 -12.06 12.44 -23.24
N ALA A 75 -11.74 11.57 -24.18
CA ALA A 75 -10.36 11.27 -24.56
C ALA A 75 -10.10 11.26 -26.08
N TRP A 76 -11.05 11.71 -26.90
CA TRP A 76 -10.82 11.89 -28.34
C TRP A 76 -9.79 12.98 -28.63
N ALA A 77 -9.79 14.03 -27.82
CA ALA A 77 -8.81 15.11 -27.87
C ALA A 77 -8.32 15.43 -26.46
N VAL A 78 -7.04 15.76 -26.34
CA VAL A 78 -6.40 16.20 -25.10
C VAL A 78 -5.43 17.33 -25.41
N THR A 79 -5.31 18.30 -24.53
CA THR A 79 -4.30 19.35 -24.68
C THR A 79 -2.91 18.79 -24.43
N VAL A 80 -1.89 19.36 -25.08
CA VAL A 80 -0.48 18.95 -24.90
C VAL A 80 -0.10 18.90 -23.42
N HIS A 81 -0.44 19.94 -22.65
CA HIS A 81 -0.22 20.01 -21.20
C HIS A 81 -0.83 18.83 -20.44
N LYS A 82 -2.04 18.40 -20.81
CA LYS A 82 -2.73 17.28 -20.15
C LYS A 82 -2.35 15.91 -20.71
N SER A 83 -1.43 15.87 -21.67
CA SER A 83 -0.81 14.65 -22.22
C SER A 83 0.60 14.40 -21.69
N GLN A 84 1.15 15.31 -20.89
CA GLN A 84 2.50 15.19 -20.33
C GLN A 84 2.62 13.90 -19.51
N GLY A 85 3.66 13.10 -19.81
CA GLY A 85 3.88 11.79 -19.19
C GLY A 85 3.09 10.64 -19.82
N LEU A 86 2.22 10.90 -20.79
CA LEU A 86 1.54 9.87 -21.57
C LEU A 86 2.31 9.51 -22.84
N THR A 87 2.11 8.30 -23.34
CA THR A 87 2.70 7.80 -24.58
C THR A 87 1.61 7.15 -25.42
N PHE A 88 1.58 7.46 -26.71
CA PHE A 88 0.56 7.00 -27.66
C PHE A 88 1.21 6.36 -28.89
N ASP A 89 0.51 5.38 -29.47
CA ASP A 89 0.96 4.72 -30.70
C ASP A 89 0.59 5.51 -31.96
N LYS A 90 -0.54 6.23 -31.94
CA LYS A 90 -1.00 7.08 -33.04
C LYS A 90 -1.56 8.39 -32.50
N LEU A 91 -1.16 9.50 -33.10
CA LEU A 91 -1.56 10.85 -32.70
C LEU A 91 -1.83 11.72 -33.93
N GLN A 92 -2.89 12.51 -33.83
CA GLN A 92 -3.14 13.61 -34.74
C GLN A 92 -2.94 14.91 -33.98
N LEU A 93 -1.99 15.76 -34.43
CA LEU A 93 -1.58 16.97 -33.72
C LEU A 93 -1.90 18.20 -34.55
N ASP A 94 -2.51 19.19 -33.91
CA ASP A 94 -2.57 20.56 -34.40
C ASP A 94 -1.72 21.45 -33.50
N LEU A 95 -0.64 22.00 -34.06
CA LEU A 95 0.40 22.73 -33.32
C LEU A 95 0.64 24.13 -33.88
N GLU A 96 -0.27 24.63 -34.73
CA GLU A 96 -0.13 25.96 -35.36
C GLU A 96 0.06 27.07 -34.33
N ASN A 97 -0.68 26.99 -33.22
CA ASN A 97 -0.69 27.98 -32.14
C ASN A 97 0.18 27.59 -30.93
N SER A 98 1.29 26.87 -31.11
CA SER A 98 2.22 26.60 -30.01
C SER A 98 2.88 27.89 -29.51
N PHE A 99 2.73 28.22 -28.23
CA PHE A 99 3.18 29.49 -27.65
C PHE A 99 4.16 29.34 -26.47
N ALA A 100 4.28 28.15 -25.91
CA ALA A 100 5.14 27.89 -24.75
C ALA A 100 6.43 27.17 -25.14
N ALA A 101 7.53 27.50 -24.44
CA ALA A 101 8.82 26.85 -24.64
C ALA A 101 8.71 25.33 -24.40
N GLY A 102 9.25 24.54 -25.34
CA GLY A 102 9.21 23.08 -25.29
C GLY A 102 7.85 22.43 -25.57
N GLN A 103 6.76 23.19 -25.77
CA GLN A 103 5.42 22.64 -26.02
C GLN A 103 5.38 21.75 -27.27
N LEU A 104 6.00 22.21 -28.37
CA LEU A 104 6.10 21.44 -29.61
C LEU A 104 6.86 20.13 -29.38
N TYR A 105 8.00 20.19 -28.70
CA TYR A 105 8.80 19.01 -28.35
C TYR A 105 8.02 18.02 -27.47
N VAL A 106 7.31 18.51 -26.46
CA VAL A 106 6.47 17.67 -25.60
C VAL A 106 5.39 16.98 -26.42
N ALA A 107 4.70 17.70 -27.31
CA ALA A 107 3.64 17.15 -28.16
C ALA A 107 4.15 16.04 -29.08
N LEU A 108 5.27 16.28 -29.78
CA LEU A 108 5.89 15.31 -30.69
C LEU A 108 6.40 14.07 -29.93
N SER A 109 7.03 14.26 -28.77
CA SER A 109 7.55 13.16 -27.94
C SER A 109 6.47 12.28 -27.29
N ARG A 110 5.18 12.62 -27.42
CA ARG A 110 4.10 11.74 -26.95
C ARG A 110 3.87 10.56 -27.89
N CYS A 111 4.31 10.63 -29.15
CA CYS A 111 4.18 9.53 -30.11
C CYS A 111 5.40 8.61 -30.04
N ARG A 112 5.19 7.29 -30.12
CA ARG A 112 6.30 6.30 -30.11
C ARG A 112 7.09 6.26 -31.41
N SER A 113 6.46 6.58 -32.53
CA SER A 113 7.10 6.54 -33.84
C SER A 113 6.61 7.66 -34.74
N LEU A 114 7.39 7.95 -35.79
CA LEU A 114 7.06 8.99 -36.75
C LEU A 114 5.84 8.58 -37.61
N GLU A 115 5.70 7.29 -37.91
CA GLU A 115 4.60 6.73 -38.71
C GLU A 115 3.25 6.85 -37.98
N GLY A 116 3.27 6.84 -36.64
CA GLY A 116 2.09 7.08 -35.81
C GLY A 116 1.66 8.55 -35.77
N LEU A 117 2.49 9.48 -36.25
CA LEU A 117 2.26 10.91 -36.13
C LEU A 117 1.61 11.48 -37.39
N LYS A 118 0.47 12.17 -37.23
CA LYS A 118 -0.17 12.96 -38.28
C LYS A 118 -0.27 14.41 -37.86
N LEU A 119 0.36 15.31 -38.62
CA LEU A 119 0.26 16.75 -38.41
C LEU A 119 -0.94 17.30 -39.20
N LEU A 120 -1.78 18.09 -38.54
CA LEU A 120 -2.90 18.79 -39.17
C LEU A 120 -2.51 20.12 -39.80
N SER A 121 -1.49 20.75 -39.24
CA SER A 121 -0.93 22.02 -39.67
C SER A 121 0.58 21.89 -39.90
N LYS A 122 1.13 22.73 -40.79
CA LYS A 122 2.58 22.74 -41.06
C LYS A 122 3.32 23.40 -39.90
N ILE A 123 4.33 22.70 -39.36
CA ILE A 123 5.22 23.27 -38.33
C ILE A 123 6.12 24.32 -38.98
N ARG A 124 6.13 25.54 -38.43
CA ARG A 124 7.01 26.65 -38.82
C ARG A 124 8.17 26.75 -37.82
N PRO A 125 9.33 27.32 -38.20
CA PRO A 125 10.43 27.57 -37.27
C PRO A 125 10.01 28.35 -36.01
N ASP A 126 9.08 29.31 -36.17
CA ASP A 126 8.53 30.12 -35.07
C ASP A 126 7.80 29.27 -34.00
N ASN A 127 7.35 28.05 -34.33
CA ASN A 127 6.74 27.11 -33.37
C ASN A 127 7.78 26.44 -32.45
N ILE A 128 9.07 26.51 -32.80
CA ILE A 128 10.17 25.91 -32.04
C ILE A 128 10.68 26.93 -31.02
N ILE A 129 9.97 27.02 -29.90
CA ILE A 129 10.31 27.93 -28.80
C ILE A 129 11.20 27.20 -27.80
N VAL A 130 12.40 27.72 -27.58
CA VAL A 130 13.40 27.16 -26.66
C VAL A 130 13.70 28.18 -25.56
N ASP A 131 13.72 27.72 -24.31
CA ASP A 131 14.12 28.56 -23.17
C ASP A 131 15.64 28.60 -23.07
N LYS A 132 16.23 29.80 -23.21
CA LYS A 132 17.68 29.99 -23.18
C LYS A 132 18.31 29.50 -21.86
N ARG A 133 17.60 29.59 -20.74
CA ARG A 133 18.11 29.12 -19.43
C ARG A 133 18.42 27.62 -19.44
N ILE A 134 17.64 26.84 -20.20
CA ILE A 134 17.84 25.39 -20.34
C ILE A 134 19.08 25.11 -21.20
N LEU A 135 19.27 25.88 -22.28
CA LEU A 135 20.46 25.78 -23.13
C LEU A 135 21.73 26.12 -22.34
N ASP A 136 21.72 27.25 -21.63
CA ASP A 136 22.85 27.70 -20.83
C ASP A 136 23.22 26.65 -19.75
N TYR A 137 22.20 26.06 -19.09
CA TYR A 137 22.41 24.94 -18.16
C TYR A 137 23.06 23.73 -18.83
N HIS A 138 22.55 23.26 -19.97
CA HIS A 138 23.13 22.11 -20.67
C HIS A 138 24.55 22.38 -21.17
N HIS A 139 24.86 23.60 -21.60
CA HIS A 139 26.22 23.99 -21.95
C HIS A 139 27.15 23.96 -20.73
N SER A 140 26.69 24.43 -19.56
CA SER A 140 27.49 24.40 -18.33
C SER A 140 27.79 22.98 -17.79
N ILE A 141 26.97 21.98 -18.12
CA ILE A 141 27.18 20.59 -17.66
C ILE A 141 28.24 19.86 -18.51
N ASN A 142 28.40 20.23 -19.78
CA ASN A 142 29.19 19.45 -20.73
C ASN A 142 30.71 19.62 -20.57
N GLU A 143 31.20 20.49 -19.67
CA GLU A 143 32.64 20.83 -19.61
C GLU A 143 33.46 20.16 -18.49
N GLU A 144 32.90 19.42 -17.52
CA GLU A 144 33.71 18.98 -16.36
C GLU A 144 33.47 17.56 -15.78
N TYR A 145 32.51 16.76 -16.26
CA TYR A 145 32.20 15.49 -15.60
C TYR A 145 32.80 14.27 -16.31
N ASN A 146 33.76 13.61 -15.66
CA ASN A 146 34.11 12.22 -16.00
C ASN A 146 33.11 11.28 -15.32
N PHE A 147 31.93 11.15 -15.93
CA PHE A 147 30.82 10.37 -15.38
C PHE A 147 31.19 8.93 -15.02
N GLU A 148 32.14 8.31 -15.72
CA GLU A 148 32.56 6.93 -15.43
C GLU A 148 33.32 6.86 -14.09
N GLU A 149 34.27 7.77 -13.88
CA GLU A 149 35.04 7.81 -12.63
C GLU A 149 34.17 8.32 -11.46
N ASP A 150 33.35 9.35 -11.70
CA ASP A 150 32.41 9.86 -10.70
C ASP A 150 31.41 8.78 -10.26
N LEU A 151 30.89 8.00 -11.21
CA LEU A 151 29.98 6.90 -10.93
C LEU A 151 30.67 5.81 -10.09
N LYS A 152 31.93 5.51 -10.38
CA LYS A 152 32.71 4.51 -9.63
C LYS A 152 32.91 4.96 -8.18
N VAL A 153 33.38 6.19 -7.97
CA VAL A 153 33.56 6.79 -6.63
C VAL A 153 32.22 6.87 -5.88
N ALA A 154 31.16 7.30 -6.55
CA ALA A 154 29.83 7.38 -5.96
C ALA A 154 29.29 6.00 -5.55
N LYS A 155 29.47 4.96 -6.38
CA LYS A 155 29.09 3.58 -6.06
C LYS A 155 29.82 3.08 -4.83
N GLU A 156 31.13 3.28 -4.73
CA GLU A 156 31.92 2.86 -3.57
C GLU A 156 31.47 3.58 -2.29
N LYS A 157 31.30 4.91 -2.35
CA LYS A 157 30.79 5.71 -1.23
C LYS A 157 29.41 5.26 -0.79
N TYR A 158 28.51 5.00 -1.74
CA TYR A 158 27.16 4.54 -1.45
C TYR A 158 27.13 3.14 -0.83
N GLN A 159 27.97 2.21 -1.30
CA GLN A 159 28.09 0.88 -0.71
C GLN A 159 28.60 0.94 0.74
N LYS A 160 29.62 1.76 1.04
CA LYS A 160 30.11 2.01 2.40
C LYS A 160 29.00 2.59 3.29
N HIS A 161 28.26 3.57 2.77
CA HIS A 161 27.09 4.14 3.45
C HIS A 161 26.02 3.09 3.76
N LEU A 162 25.62 2.27 2.77
CA LEU A 162 24.61 1.22 2.95
C LEU A 162 25.04 0.19 4.00
N LEU A 163 26.31 -0.19 4.01
CA LEU A 163 26.85 -1.13 4.98
C LEU A 163 26.72 -0.56 6.40
N LYS A 164 27.17 0.68 6.61
CA LYS A 164 27.02 1.38 7.89
C LYS A 164 25.56 1.51 8.30
N ALA A 165 24.69 1.98 7.40
CA ALA A 165 23.27 2.17 7.65
C ALA A 165 22.51 0.88 7.96
N SER A 166 23.03 -0.28 7.55
CA SER A 166 22.41 -1.59 7.85
C SER A 166 22.51 -1.97 9.33
N PHE A 167 23.44 -1.36 10.08
CA PHE A 167 23.62 -1.54 11.53
C PHE A 167 23.12 -0.33 12.34
N ASN A 168 22.31 0.55 11.73
CA ASN A 168 21.61 1.60 12.46
C ASN A 168 20.25 1.06 12.96
N PHE A 169 20.08 0.99 14.27
CA PHE A 169 18.88 0.43 14.91
C PHE A 169 18.00 1.47 15.61
N HIS A 170 18.26 2.77 15.44
CA HIS A 170 17.52 3.83 16.14
C HIS A 170 16.01 3.77 15.90
N LYS A 171 15.59 3.52 14.65
CA LYS A 171 14.16 3.45 14.29
C LYS A 171 13.34 2.43 15.12
N TYR A 172 13.98 1.39 15.65
CA TYR A 172 13.29 0.39 16.48
C TYR A 172 12.97 0.94 17.88
N LEU A 173 13.74 1.91 18.38
CA LEU A 173 13.39 2.63 19.61
C LEU A 173 12.14 3.48 19.41
N ASP A 174 11.94 4.06 18.22
CA ASP A 174 10.73 4.83 17.90
C ASP A 174 9.50 3.92 17.80
N TYR A 175 9.63 2.74 17.18
CA TYR A 175 8.57 1.73 17.19
C TYR A 175 8.21 1.28 18.60
N ILE A 176 9.20 1.03 19.45
CA ILE A 176 8.98 0.69 20.87
C ILE A 176 8.27 1.85 21.59
N LYS A 177 8.66 3.10 21.34
CA LYS A 177 8.00 4.27 21.93
C LYS A 177 6.53 4.35 21.53
N SER A 178 6.22 4.16 20.25
CA SER A 178 4.84 4.10 19.75
C SER A 178 4.05 2.95 20.40
N TRP A 179 4.67 1.78 20.54
CA TRP A 179 4.09 0.63 21.24
C TRP A 179 3.80 0.91 22.72
N GLN A 180 4.70 1.62 23.41
CA GLN A 180 4.48 2.07 24.80
C GLN A 180 3.30 3.04 24.89
N SER A 181 3.25 4.06 24.03
CA SER A 181 2.16 5.05 24.01
C SER A 181 0.80 4.41 23.80
N PHE A 182 0.70 3.43 22.89
CA PHE A 182 -0.54 2.69 22.63
C PHE A 182 -1.09 2.00 23.89
N VAL A 183 -0.22 1.43 24.72
CA VAL A 183 -0.63 0.74 25.97
C VAL A 183 -1.09 1.74 27.02
N VAL A 184 -0.40 2.88 27.14
CA VAL A 184 -0.76 3.94 28.09
C VAL A 184 -2.13 4.54 27.75
N GLU A 185 -2.42 4.79 26.47
CA GLU A 185 -3.69 5.35 26.02
C GLU A 185 -4.88 4.40 26.23
N LYS A 186 -4.67 3.08 26.11
CA LYS A 186 -5.73 2.07 26.25
C LYS A 186 -6.22 1.88 27.69
N GLN A 187 -5.37 2.14 28.70
CA GLN A 187 -5.66 1.91 30.13
C GLN A 187 -6.27 0.53 30.44
N ASP A 188 -5.69 -0.53 29.87
CA ASP A 188 -6.16 -1.91 30.09
C ASP A 188 -5.71 -2.45 31.48
N ASP A 189 -6.43 -3.44 32.01
CA ASP A 189 -6.18 -4.08 33.33
C ASP A 189 -4.73 -4.61 33.50
N TYR A 190 -4.06 -4.94 32.40
CA TYR A 190 -2.71 -5.50 32.37
C TYR A 190 -1.62 -4.46 32.03
N ALA A 191 -1.96 -3.16 31.99
CA ALA A 191 -1.07 -2.11 31.48
C ALA A 191 0.30 -2.09 32.19
N MET A 192 0.36 -2.27 33.51
CA MET A 192 1.64 -2.27 34.24
C MET A 192 2.57 -3.43 33.86
N GLU A 193 2.02 -4.64 33.74
CA GLU A 193 2.77 -5.85 33.37
C GLU A 193 3.30 -5.74 31.93
N ILE A 194 2.43 -5.30 31.01
CA ILE A 194 2.78 -5.05 29.61
C ILE A 194 3.85 -3.96 29.50
N LEU A 195 3.71 -2.84 30.19
CA LEU A 195 4.70 -1.74 30.14
C LEU A 195 6.05 -2.18 30.71
N THR A 196 6.05 -3.06 31.71
CA THR A 196 7.28 -3.66 32.26
C THR A 196 7.96 -4.54 31.22
N PHE A 197 7.20 -5.39 30.51
CA PHE A 197 7.72 -6.19 29.40
C PHE A 197 8.32 -5.31 28.30
N ILE A 198 7.58 -4.28 27.85
CA ILE A 198 8.06 -3.37 26.80
C ILE A 198 9.33 -2.62 27.26
N LYS A 199 9.41 -2.21 28.54
CA LYS A 199 10.62 -1.58 29.10
C LYS A 199 11.83 -2.53 29.06
N GLY A 200 11.62 -3.83 29.29
CA GLY A 200 12.65 -4.85 29.11
C GLY A 200 13.19 -4.88 27.67
N ILE A 201 12.29 -4.99 26.69
CA ILE A 201 12.63 -4.97 25.26
C ILE A 201 13.33 -3.66 24.85
N LYS A 202 12.86 -2.52 25.36
CA LYS A 202 13.48 -1.20 25.15
C LYS A 202 14.93 -1.18 25.62
N THR A 203 15.20 -1.73 26.80
CA THR A 203 16.54 -1.76 27.39
C THR A 203 17.48 -2.61 26.54
N VAL A 204 17.00 -3.74 26.03
CA VAL A 204 17.76 -4.58 25.08
C VAL A 204 18.12 -3.77 23.83
N PHE A 205 17.13 -3.14 23.17
CA PHE A 205 17.38 -2.36 21.97
C PHE A 205 18.27 -1.14 22.19
N GLN A 206 18.19 -0.48 23.35
CA GLN A 206 19.10 0.62 23.69
C GLN A 206 20.56 0.13 23.73
N ASN A 207 20.81 -1.06 24.25
CA ASN A 207 22.14 -1.66 24.23
C ASN A 207 22.54 -2.10 22.82
N THR A 208 21.63 -2.70 22.05
CA THR A 208 21.87 -3.07 20.66
C THR A 208 22.20 -1.84 19.79
N VAL A 209 21.53 -0.71 20.00
CA VAL A 209 21.84 0.57 19.34
C VAL A 209 23.27 1.02 19.68
N LYS A 210 23.64 1.07 20.96
CA LYS A 210 25.01 1.44 21.38
C LYS A 210 26.07 0.53 20.78
N THR A 211 25.82 -0.78 20.75
CA THR A 211 26.74 -1.74 20.12
C THR A 211 26.80 -1.54 18.60
N GLY A 212 25.67 -1.24 17.97
CA GLY A 212 25.58 -0.86 16.56
C GLY A 212 26.39 0.39 16.23
N GLU A 213 26.28 1.46 17.01
CA GLU A 213 27.05 2.70 16.83
C GLU A 213 28.56 2.46 16.93
N LYS A 214 29.00 1.71 17.96
CA LYS A 214 30.41 1.31 18.08
C LYS A 214 30.88 0.51 16.88
N PHE A 215 30.04 -0.39 16.38
CA PHE A 215 30.35 -1.17 15.19
C PHE A 215 30.42 -0.31 13.93
N GLN A 216 29.55 0.69 13.79
CA GLN A 216 29.59 1.65 12.69
C GLN A 216 30.88 2.48 12.69
N TRP A 217 31.37 2.92 13.85
CA TRP A 217 32.67 3.58 13.95
C TRP A 217 33.83 2.65 13.58
N GLN A 218 33.77 1.40 14.02
CA GLN A 218 34.77 0.41 13.60
C GLN A 218 34.76 0.18 12.08
N LEU A 219 33.57 0.13 11.46
CA LEU A 219 33.46 0.01 10.00
C LEU A 219 34.07 1.20 9.27
N GLU A 220 33.88 2.42 9.79
CA GLU A 220 34.48 3.63 9.20
C GLU A 220 36.01 3.53 9.15
N SER A 221 36.63 3.09 10.25
CA SER A 221 38.08 2.85 10.30
C SER A 221 38.52 1.75 9.31
N LEU A 222 37.76 0.65 9.20
CA LEU A 222 38.06 -0.42 8.23
C LEU A 222 37.88 0.02 6.77
N PHE A 223 37.09 1.06 6.50
CA PHE A 223 36.93 1.60 5.16
C PHE A 223 38.16 2.38 4.67
N GLU A 224 39.04 2.82 5.58
CA GLU A 224 40.32 3.46 5.26
C GLU A 224 41.35 2.43 4.78
N GLU A 225 41.36 1.23 5.38
CA GLU A 225 42.23 0.12 4.97
C GLU A 225 41.85 -0.48 3.60
N ASN A 226 40.63 -0.19 3.12
CA ASN A 226 40.08 -0.59 1.82
C ASN A 226 40.16 -2.10 1.49
N SER A 227 40.24 -2.96 2.51
CA SER A 227 40.33 -4.41 2.34
C SER A 227 38.96 -5.08 2.33
N LYS A 228 38.50 -5.50 1.15
CA LYS A 228 37.23 -6.21 0.96
C LYS A 228 37.10 -7.44 1.86
N ALA A 229 38.17 -8.24 1.99
CA ALA A 229 38.15 -9.48 2.76
C ALA A 229 37.95 -9.22 4.27
N ILE A 230 38.65 -8.23 4.82
CA ILE A 230 38.55 -7.86 6.25
C ILE A 230 37.16 -7.29 6.55
N ILE A 231 36.64 -6.41 5.69
CA ILE A 231 35.29 -5.84 5.84
C ILE A 231 34.24 -6.95 5.80
N LYS A 232 34.33 -7.89 4.84
CA LYS A 232 33.38 -9.00 4.73
C LYS A 232 33.40 -9.91 5.95
N ASP A 233 34.58 -10.35 6.40
CA ASP A 233 34.71 -11.19 7.61
C ASP A 233 34.14 -10.48 8.85
N ARG A 234 34.46 -9.19 9.01
CA ARG A 234 34.01 -8.43 10.17
C ARG A 234 32.50 -8.24 10.18
N VAL A 235 31.90 -7.96 9.02
CA VAL A 235 30.45 -7.82 8.86
C VAL A 235 29.74 -9.17 9.01
N ASP A 236 30.28 -10.28 8.51
CA ASP A 236 29.71 -11.62 8.74
C ASP A 236 29.61 -11.92 10.25
N LYS A 237 30.68 -11.66 11.01
CA LYS A 237 30.68 -11.81 12.47
C LYS A 237 29.65 -10.92 13.15
N ALA A 238 29.49 -9.68 12.69
CA ALA A 238 28.48 -8.77 13.21
C ALA A 238 27.06 -9.24 12.91
N ILE A 239 26.79 -9.72 11.68
CA ILE A 239 25.50 -10.31 11.31
C ILE A 239 25.14 -11.45 12.25
N ARG A 240 26.08 -12.37 12.51
CA ARG A 240 25.88 -13.48 13.46
C ARG A 240 25.54 -12.97 14.86
N TYR A 241 26.37 -12.08 15.40
CA TYR A 241 26.19 -11.49 16.72
C TYR A 241 24.81 -10.83 16.88
N PHE A 242 24.46 -9.91 15.98
CA PHE A 242 23.18 -9.20 16.07
C PHE A 242 21.99 -10.13 15.83
N SER A 243 22.12 -11.10 14.93
CA SER A 243 21.05 -12.08 14.70
C SER A 243 20.79 -12.95 15.94
N ASP A 244 21.85 -13.42 16.61
CA ASP A 244 21.75 -14.18 17.85
C ASP A 244 21.16 -13.33 18.98
N GLU A 245 21.61 -12.08 19.11
CA GLU A 245 21.15 -11.16 20.14
C GLU A 245 19.67 -10.78 19.97
N ILE A 246 19.26 -10.39 18.77
CA ILE A 246 17.86 -10.05 18.45
C ILE A 246 16.95 -11.26 18.65
N ASN A 247 17.36 -12.43 18.15
CA ASN A 247 16.54 -13.63 18.31
C ASN A 247 16.35 -13.99 19.79
N ALA A 248 17.44 -14.11 20.54
CA ALA A 248 17.40 -14.60 21.91
C ALA A 248 16.76 -13.60 22.90
N LYS A 249 17.02 -12.31 22.73
CA LYS A 249 16.62 -11.28 23.71
C LYS A 249 15.40 -10.46 23.30
N VAL A 250 14.93 -10.59 22.07
CA VAL A 250 13.76 -9.84 21.56
C VAL A 250 12.69 -10.79 21.03
N LEU A 251 13.00 -11.58 20.00
CA LEU A 251 11.99 -12.39 19.31
C LEU A 251 11.42 -13.51 20.18
N LEU A 252 12.27 -14.33 20.81
CA LEU A 252 11.79 -15.40 21.71
C LEU A 252 10.96 -14.86 22.90
N PRO A 253 11.37 -13.77 23.58
CA PRO A 253 10.51 -13.11 24.57
C PRO A 253 9.18 -12.60 24.02
N ILE A 254 9.17 -12.01 22.80
CA ILE A 254 7.94 -11.54 22.14
C ILE A 254 6.99 -12.71 21.86
N GLU A 255 7.50 -13.80 21.30
CA GLU A 255 6.70 -15.01 21.00
C GLU A 255 6.11 -15.58 22.29
N SER A 256 6.93 -15.73 23.33
CA SER A 256 6.48 -16.22 24.64
C SER A 256 5.40 -15.30 25.24
N HIS A 257 5.57 -13.99 25.13
CA HIS A 257 4.61 -13.01 25.62
C HIS A 257 3.29 -13.04 24.85
N ILE A 258 3.33 -13.20 23.53
CA ILE A 258 2.14 -13.34 22.69
C ILE A 258 1.35 -14.59 23.12
N GLU A 259 2.03 -15.71 23.33
CA GLU A 259 1.41 -16.97 23.74
C GLU A 259 0.76 -16.90 25.12
N GLU A 260 1.38 -16.19 26.06
CA GLU A 260 0.80 -15.96 27.39
C GLU A 260 -0.44 -15.04 27.33
N TYR A 261 -0.40 -13.99 26.51
CA TYR A 261 -1.45 -12.96 26.49
C TYR A 261 -2.61 -13.25 25.53
N ARG A 262 -2.48 -14.21 24.60
CA ARG A 262 -3.54 -14.57 23.64
C ARG A 262 -4.82 -15.09 24.29
N VAL A 263 -4.71 -15.67 25.48
CA VAL A 263 -5.84 -16.21 26.25
C VAL A 263 -6.48 -15.17 27.18
N LYS A 264 -5.83 -14.02 27.41
CA LYS A 264 -6.32 -12.95 28.29
C LYS A 264 -7.37 -12.09 27.55
N LYS A 265 -8.46 -11.74 28.22
CA LYS A 265 -9.55 -10.94 27.64
C LYS A 265 -9.07 -9.51 27.37
N GLY A 266 -9.48 -8.93 26.24
CA GLY A 266 -9.22 -7.51 25.92
C GLY A 266 -7.83 -7.18 25.33
N THR A 267 -6.91 -8.16 25.25
CA THR A 267 -5.52 -7.94 24.81
C THR A 267 -5.31 -7.99 23.30
N ARG A 268 -6.33 -8.34 22.52
CA ARG A 268 -6.20 -8.61 21.07
C ARG A 268 -5.57 -7.45 20.27
N LYS A 269 -6.00 -6.21 20.50
CA LYS A 269 -5.44 -5.05 19.78
C LYS A 269 -3.98 -4.82 20.16
N TYR A 270 -3.63 -4.99 21.43
CA TYR A 270 -2.26 -4.94 21.91
C TYR A 270 -1.39 -6.02 21.26
N LEU A 271 -1.85 -7.26 21.21
CA LEU A 271 -1.12 -8.37 20.58
C LEU A 271 -0.85 -8.16 19.10
N ASN A 272 -1.77 -7.49 18.38
CA ASN A 272 -1.50 -7.08 17.00
C ASN A 272 -0.34 -6.10 16.92
N GLN A 273 -0.27 -5.11 17.81
CA GLN A 273 0.86 -4.17 17.85
C GLN A 273 2.18 -4.88 18.22
N THR A 274 2.14 -5.82 19.16
CA THR A 274 3.29 -6.64 19.56
C THR A 274 3.80 -7.49 18.39
N ARG A 275 2.89 -8.12 17.61
CA ARG A 275 3.25 -8.88 16.40
C ARG A 275 3.87 -7.98 15.33
N THR A 276 3.28 -6.82 15.07
CA THR A 276 3.84 -5.84 14.12
C THR A 276 5.28 -5.49 14.47
N PHE A 277 5.59 -5.29 15.75
CA PHE A 277 6.96 -5.04 16.18
C PHE A 277 7.88 -6.27 15.99
N GLY A 278 7.39 -7.48 16.29
CA GLY A 278 8.10 -8.73 16.00
C GLY A 278 8.42 -8.91 14.51
N ASP A 279 7.46 -8.61 13.63
CA ASP A 279 7.63 -8.66 12.18
C ASP A 279 8.70 -7.67 11.69
N GLU A 280 8.72 -6.45 12.24
CA GLU A 280 9.77 -5.47 11.96
C GLU A 280 11.16 -5.97 12.39
N CYS A 281 11.24 -6.73 13.49
CA CYS A 281 12.48 -7.37 13.93
C CYS A 281 12.89 -8.53 13.01
N TRP A 282 11.95 -9.30 12.47
CA TRP A 282 12.26 -10.30 11.44
C TRP A 282 12.72 -9.66 10.13
N HIS A 283 12.09 -8.56 9.71
CA HIS A 283 12.55 -7.77 8.56
C HIS A 283 13.95 -7.20 8.77
N LEU A 284 14.30 -6.81 10.00
CA LEU A 284 15.67 -6.44 10.34
C LEU A 284 16.63 -7.60 10.10
N MET A 285 16.32 -8.79 10.62
CA MET A 285 17.16 -9.98 10.48
C MET A 285 17.38 -10.35 9.00
N GLU A 286 16.31 -10.32 8.21
CA GLU A 286 16.39 -10.55 6.77
C GLU A 286 17.25 -9.49 6.08
N LYS A 287 17.12 -8.21 6.43
CA LYS A 287 17.95 -7.14 5.88
C LYS A 287 19.43 -7.39 6.17
N ILE A 288 19.80 -7.72 7.41
CA ILE A 288 21.21 -7.93 7.77
C ILE A 288 21.79 -9.19 7.13
N TYR A 289 21.03 -10.29 7.03
CA TYR A 289 21.48 -11.51 6.34
C TYR A 289 21.66 -11.34 4.82
N ASN A 290 20.99 -10.36 4.21
CA ASN A 290 21.06 -10.08 2.78
C ASN A 290 21.98 -8.92 2.41
N ILE A 291 22.80 -8.43 3.35
CA ILE A 291 23.82 -7.42 3.07
C ILE A 291 24.77 -7.91 1.97
N SER A 292 24.98 -7.06 0.98
CA SER A 292 25.97 -7.23 -0.08
C SER A 292 26.98 -6.09 -0.06
N PHE A 293 28.23 -6.40 -0.38
CA PHE A 293 29.31 -5.43 -0.52
C PHE A 293 30.10 -5.70 -1.80
N GLN A 294 30.26 -4.69 -2.65
CA GLN A 294 30.92 -4.80 -3.96
C GLN A 294 30.41 -6.00 -4.79
N GLY A 295 29.09 -6.10 -4.95
CA GLY A 295 28.42 -7.12 -5.77
C GLY A 295 28.35 -8.52 -5.15
N GLU A 296 28.95 -8.74 -3.98
CA GLU A 296 28.96 -10.05 -3.33
C GLU A 296 28.16 -10.04 -2.03
N LYS A 297 27.42 -11.11 -1.79
CA LYS A 297 26.78 -11.32 -0.48
C LYS A 297 27.85 -11.46 0.59
N VAL A 298 27.68 -10.75 1.70
CA VAL A 298 28.64 -10.81 2.81
C VAL A 298 28.45 -12.08 3.62
N PHE A 299 27.21 -12.35 4.04
CA PHE A 299 26.87 -13.57 4.76
C PHE A 299 26.56 -14.72 3.80
N THR A 300 27.43 -15.72 3.78
CA THR A 300 27.30 -16.93 2.93
C THR A 300 26.85 -18.17 3.71
N GLY A 301 26.72 -18.06 5.04
CA GLY A 301 26.24 -19.14 5.90
C GLY A 301 24.75 -19.46 5.74
N ILE A 302 24.32 -20.52 6.41
CA ILE A 302 22.90 -20.83 6.55
C ILE A 302 22.29 -19.86 7.58
N LYS A 303 21.16 -19.23 7.21
CA LYS A 303 20.39 -18.42 8.15
C LYS A 303 19.96 -19.30 9.33
N LYS A 304 20.45 -18.97 10.52
CA LYS A 304 20.22 -19.73 11.75
C LYS A 304 18.77 -19.65 12.23
N TYR A 305 18.14 -18.49 12.02
CA TYR A 305 16.78 -18.20 12.46
C TYR A 305 15.90 -17.83 11.28
N LYS A 306 14.65 -18.26 11.31
CA LYS A 306 13.60 -17.91 10.35
C LYS A 306 12.29 -17.74 11.10
N PRO A 307 11.40 -16.85 10.66
CA PRO A 307 10.04 -16.79 11.20
C PRO A 307 9.38 -18.15 11.01
N ASP A 308 8.62 -18.59 12.00
CA ASP A 308 7.86 -19.83 11.90
C ASP A 308 6.76 -19.62 10.84
N ASN A 309 6.87 -20.33 9.72
CA ASN A 309 6.08 -20.10 8.50
C ASN A 309 4.59 -20.48 8.64
N SER A 310 4.11 -20.77 9.85
CA SER A 310 2.69 -20.97 10.13
C SER A 310 1.87 -19.68 10.04
N SER A 311 2.49 -18.50 9.96
CA SER A 311 1.78 -17.22 9.91
C SER A 311 2.20 -16.22 8.80
N ALA A 312 3.16 -16.56 7.92
CA ALA A 312 3.64 -15.60 6.91
C ALA A 312 3.89 -16.22 5.53
N ILE A 313 2.81 -16.48 4.77
CA ILE A 313 2.86 -16.43 3.31
C ILE A 313 2.05 -15.21 2.86
N LYS A 314 2.72 -14.06 2.71
CA LYS A 314 2.23 -13.03 1.78
C LYS A 314 2.42 -13.57 0.37
N LYS A 315 1.46 -14.36 -0.11
CA LYS A 315 1.34 -14.71 -1.52
C LYS A 315 0.97 -13.43 -2.28
N LYS A 316 1.65 -13.18 -3.40
CA LYS A 316 1.32 -12.14 -4.37
C LYS A 316 -0.09 -12.43 -4.89
N TYR A 317 -1.08 -11.66 -4.45
CA TYR A 317 -2.49 -11.96 -4.67
C TYR A 317 -2.88 -11.77 -6.15
N GLU A 318 -3.47 -12.80 -6.74
CA GLU A 318 -4.20 -12.66 -8.01
C GLU A 318 -5.55 -11.97 -7.75
N LYS A 319 -6.02 -11.18 -8.73
CA LYS A 319 -7.34 -10.51 -8.64
C LYS A 319 -8.43 -11.58 -8.43
N GLY A 320 -8.96 -11.67 -7.22
CA GLY A 320 -10.02 -12.62 -6.84
C GLY A 320 -9.73 -13.46 -5.60
N ASP A 321 -8.46 -13.59 -5.18
CA ASP A 321 -8.06 -14.45 -4.06
C ASP A 321 -8.68 -14.06 -2.70
N THR A 322 -8.95 -12.76 -2.49
CA THR A 322 -9.48 -12.30 -1.20
C THR A 322 -10.89 -12.81 -0.91
N TYR A 323 -11.71 -13.01 -1.94
CA TYR A 323 -13.05 -13.55 -1.79
C TYR A 323 -12.98 -15.06 -1.51
N LYS A 324 -12.14 -15.79 -2.23
CA LYS A 324 -11.93 -17.24 -2.05
C LYS A 324 -11.48 -17.57 -0.62
N GLN A 325 -10.48 -16.86 -0.10
CA GLN A 325 -10.01 -17.07 1.28
C GLN A 325 -11.07 -16.78 2.35
N THR A 326 -11.96 -15.81 2.10
CA THR A 326 -13.09 -15.55 3.00
C THR A 326 -14.04 -16.74 3.01
N LEU A 327 -14.32 -17.30 1.83
CA LEU A 327 -15.21 -18.44 1.66
C LEU A 327 -14.62 -19.70 2.32
N GLU A 328 -13.35 -20.01 2.07
CA GLU A 328 -12.67 -21.17 2.66
C GLU A 328 -12.71 -21.16 4.19
N LEU A 329 -12.41 -20.02 4.82
CA LEU A 329 -12.47 -19.89 6.28
C LEU A 329 -13.91 -19.97 6.81
N PHE A 330 -14.89 -19.47 6.05
CA PHE A 330 -16.30 -19.59 6.40
C PHE A 330 -16.80 -21.03 6.30
N GLU A 331 -16.38 -21.77 5.27
CA GLU A 331 -16.70 -23.20 5.10
C GLU A 331 -16.08 -24.06 6.20
N GLN A 332 -14.94 -23.63 6.77
CA GLN A 332 -14.36 -24.22 7.98
C GLN A 332 -15.14 -23.91 9.28
N GLY A 333 -16.30 -23.26 9.18
CA GLY A 333 -17.19 -22.96 10.31
C GLY A 333 -16.79 -21.75 11.13
N LYS A 334 -15.88 -20.90 10.63
CA LYS A 334 -15.50 -19.65 11.31
C LYS A 334 -16.59 -18.61 11.13
N THR A 335 -16.89 -17.90 12.21
CA THR A 335 -17.77 -16.72 12.21
C THR A 335 -17.16 -15.54 11.45
N ILE A 336 -17.98 -14.58 11.03
CA ILE A 336 -17.51 -13.35 10.35
C ILE A 336 -16.45 -12.63 11.19
N GLU A 337 -16.67 -12.55 12.50
CA GLU A 337 -15.75 -11.96 13.46
C GLU A 337 -14.42 -12.70 13.50
N GLU A 338 -14.44 -14.04 13.58
CA GLU A 338 -13.24 -14.87 13.56
C GLU A 338 -12.48 -14.78 12.23
N ILE A 339 -13.18 -14.76 11.10
CA ILE A 339 -12.56 -14.58 9.78
C ILE A 339 -11.91 -13.20 9.69
N ALA A 340 -12.57 -12.15 10.18
CA ALA A 340 -11.99 -10.82 10.26
C ALA A 340 -10.71 -10.82 11.14
N CYS A 341 -10.68 -11.63 12.21
CA CYS A 341 -9.45 -11.85 13.00
C CYS A 341 -8.35 -12.51 12.19
N LEU A 342 -8.65 -13.68 11.62
CA LEU A 342 -7.68 -14.55 10.97
C LEU A 342 -7.09 -13.90 9.72
N ARG A 343 -7.88 -13.09 9.02
CA ARG A 343 -7.48 -12.38 7.80
C ARG A 343 -6.96 -10.97 8.05
N PHE A 344 -6.96 -10.49 9.29
CA PHE A 344 -6.60 -9.11 9.65
C PHE A 344 -7.37 -8.04 8.85
N LEU A 345 -8.66 -8.28 8.59
CA LEU A 345 -9.54 -7.36 7.88
C LEU A 345 -10.60 -6.79 8.84
N SER A 346 -11.24 -5.69 8.43
CA SER A 346 -12.38 -5.16 9.19
C SER A 346 -13.59 -6.09 9.04
N LYS A 347 -14.46 -6.12 10.05
CA LYS A 347 -15.75 -6.84 9.99
C LYS A 347 -16.55 -6.43 8.74
N GLY A 348 -16.64 -5.13 8.45
CA GLY A 348 -17.32 -4.60 7.26
C GLY A 348 -16.73 -5.07 5.93
N THR A 349 -15.41 -5.32 5.87
CA THR A 349 -14.75 -5.88 4.68
C THR A 349 -15.17 -7.33 4.46
N ILE A 350 -15.20 -8.15 5.53
CA ILE A 350 -15.67 -9.55 5.44
C ILE A 350 -17.15 -9.59 5.08
N GLU A 351 -17.98 -8.75 5.69
CA GLU A 351 -19.40 -8.62 5.37
C GLU A 351 -19.65 -8.28 3.88
N SER A 352 -18.84 -7.39 3.31
CA SER A 352 -18.86 -7.06 1.87
C SER A 352 -18.45 -8.26 1.00
N HIS A 353 -17.46 -9.05 1.44
CA HIS A 353 -17.11 -10.29 0.76
C HIS A 353 -18.25 -11.32 0.80
N MET A 354 -18.92 -11.48 1.95
CA MET A 354 -20.07 -12.38 2.08
C MET A 354 -21.23 -11.92 1.19
N LEU A 355 -21.46 -10.62 1.04
CA LEU A 355 -22.46 -10.09 0.10
C LEU A 355 -22.18 -10.54 -1.34
N LYS A 356 -20.91 -10.58 -1.76
CA LYS A 356 -20.53 -11.05 -3.10
C LYS A 356 -20.79 -12.56 -3.26
N HIS A 357 -20.52 -13.36 -2.22
CA HIS A 357 -20.78 -14.80 -2.21
C HIS A 357 -22.25 -15.17 -2.06
N LEU A 358 -23.04 -14.29 -1.46
CA LEU A 358 -24.49 -14.39 -1.53
C LEU A 358 -24.91 -14.20 -2.97
N LYS A 359 -24.50 -13.11 -3.63
CA LYS A 359 -24.87 -12.76 -5.03
C LYS A 359 -24.49 -13.77 -6.10
N ASN A 360 -23.55 -14.68 -5.85
CA ASN A 360 -23.18 -15.74 -6.78
C ASN A 360 -23.68 -17.13 -6.36
N GLY A 361 -24.49 -17.21 -5.29
CA GLY A 361 -25.05 -18.46 -4.77
C GLY A 361 -24.06 -19.34 -3.99
N ALA A 362 -22.83 -18.89 -3.74
CA ALA A 362 -21.83 -19.67 -3.01
C ALA A 362 -22.09 -19.77 -1.50
N VAL A 363 -22.87 -18.84 -0.92
CA VAL A 363 -23.24 -18.84 0.50
C VAL A 363 -24.75 -18.72 0.67
N ASP A 364 -25.31 -19.62 1.49
CA ASP A 364 -26.71 -19.55 1.93
C ASP A 364 -26.86 -18.48 3.04
N ILE A 365 -27.85 -17.58 2.89
CA ILE A 365 -28.16 -16.54 3.87
C ILE A 365 -28.49 -17.08 5.27
N ASN A 366 -29.02 -18.31 5.36
CA ASN A 366 -29.32 -18.97 6.63
C ASN A 366 -28.06 -19.34 7.42
N LYS A 367 -26.88 -19.37 6.77
CA LYS A 367 -25.59 -19.50 7.44
C LYS A 367 -25.07 -18.17 8.02
N LEU A 368 -25.63 -17.04 7.60
CA LEU A 368 -25.23 -15.69 8.03
C LEU A 368 -26.19 -15.09 9.05
N MET A 369 -27.45 -15.49 9.04
CA MET A 369 -28.45 -15.06 10.01
C MET A 369 -29.50 -16.14 10.28
N PRO A 370 -30.16 -16.12 11.46
CA PRO A 370 -31.23 -17.05 11.77
C PRO A 370 -32.38 -16.99 10.75
N ASN A 371 -32.90 -18.15 10.33
CA ASN A 371 -33.99 -18.24 9.34
C ASN A 371 -35.23 -17.42 9.74
N ALA A 372 -35.61 -17.45 11.03
CA ALA A 372 -36.74 -16.66 11.53
C ALA A 372 -36.54 -15.14 11.36
N ARG A 373 -35.29 -14.66 11.43
CA ARG A 373 -34.93 -13.25 11.22
C ARG A 373 -34.95 -12.92 9.73
N TYR A 374 -34.34 -13.78 8.91
CA TYR A 374 -34.39 -13.68 7.44
C TYR A 374 -35.83 -13.60 6.91
N GLN A 375 -36.72 -14.49 7.34
CA GLN A 375 -38.11 -14.52 6.86
C GLN A 375 -38.90 -13.25 7.19
N LYS A 376 -38.63 -12.63 8.35
CA LYS A 376 -39.26 -11.35 8.72
C LYS A 376 -38.85 -10.23 7.75
N ILE A 377 -37.54 -10.10 7.50
CA ILE A 377 -37.00 -9.08 6.59
C ILE A 377 -37.45 -9.35 5.14
N ARG A 378 -37.40 -10.62 4.71
CA ARG A 378 -37.84 -11.06 3.39
C ARG A 378 -39.30 -10.72 3.12
N LYS A 379 -40.20 -11.02 4.07
CA LYS A 379 -41.65 -10.72 3.95
C LYS A 379 -41.90 -9.22 3.80
N PHE A 380 -41.16 -8.38 4.52
CA PHE A 380 -41.26 -6.93 4.40
C PHE A 380 -40.72 -6.43 3.05
N ALA A 381 -39.55 -6.92 2.63
CA ALA A 381 -38.93 -6.56 1.35
C ALA A 381 -39.77 -6.99 0.13
N LEU A 382 -40.40 -8.17 0.17
CA LEU A 382 -41.29 -8.64 -0.91
C LEU A 382 -42.57 -7.79 -1.05
N LYS A 383 -43.11 -7.29 0.07
CA LYS A 383 -44.24 -6.35 0.05
C LYS A 383 -43.86 -4.95 -0.45
N ASN A 384 -42.57 -4.63 -0.45
CA ASN A 384 -42.06 -3.30 -0.77
C ASN A 384 -40.88 -3.37 -1.77
N PRO A 385 -41.11 -3.88 -3.00
CA PRO A 385 -40.02 -4.22 -3.94
C PRO A 385 -39.18 -3.01 -4.38
N ASN A 386 -39.75 -1.80 -4.35
CA ASN A 386 -39.10 -0.57 -4.84
C ASN A 386 -38.30 0.18 -3.76
N LYS A 387 -38.38 -0.21 -2.48
CA LYS A 387 -37.65 0.48 -1.41
C LYS A 387 -36.15 0.25 -1.52
N SER A 388 -35.36 1.30 -1.34
CA SER A 388 -33.91 1.26 -1.19
C SER A 388 -33.47 0.55 0.10
N VAL A 389 -32.18 0.27 0.24
CA VAL A 389 -31.63 -0.36 1.46
C VAL A 389 -31.88 0.53 2.69
N SER A 390 -31.73 1.86 2.54
CA SER A 390 -31.93 2.80 3.66
C SER A 390 -33.40 2.85 4.10
N GLU A 391 -34.33 2.88 3.15
CA GLU A 391 -35.78 2.85 3.44
C GLU A 391 -36.19 1.51 4.06
N LEU A 392 -35.60 0.38 3.64
CA LEU A 392 -35.85 -0.92 4.27
C LEU A 392 -35.40 -0.97 5.73
N VAL A 393 -34.27 -0.31 6.07
CA VAL A 393 -33.75 -0.26 7.44
C VAL A 393 -34.63 0.64 8.32
N HIS A 394 -35.14 1.75 7.79
CA HIS A 394 -35.95 2.70 8.55
C HIS A 394 -37.41 2.26 8.75
N ASP A 395 -38.02 1.63 7.75
CA ASP A 395 -39.46 1.43 7.72
C ASP A 395 -39.93 0.06 8.24
N ILE A 396 -38.99 -0.83 8.56
CA ILE A 396 -39.31 -2.16 9.08
C ILE A 396 -39.47 -2.13 10.60
N ASP A 397 -40.48 -2.83 11.12
CA ASP A 397 -40.83 -2.86 12.55
C ASP A 397 -39.79 -3.53 13.48
N ILE A 398 -38.65 -3.97 12.92
CA ILE A 398 -37.56 -4.62 13.66
C ILE A 398 -36.25 -3.89 13.42
N SER A 399 -35.44 -3.68 14.44
CA SER A 399 -34.10 -3.13 14.25
C SER A 399 -33.25 -4.10 13.40
N ILE A 400 -32.77 -3.61 12.25
CA ILE A 400 -31.88 -4.32 11.34
C ILE A 400 -30.73 -3.43 10.89
N ASP A 401 -29.59 -4.04 10.61
CA ASP A 401 -28.43 -3.30 10.09
C ASP A 401 -28.47 -3.17 8.56
N TYR A 402 -27.82 -2.14 8.03
CA TYR A 402 -27.68 -1.89 6.58
C TYR A 402 -27.08 -3.07 5.81
N ILE A 403 -26.31 -3.93 6.48
CA ILE A 403 -25.74 -5.13 5.86
C ILE A 403 -26.78 -6.25 5.74
N GLU A 404 -27.63 -6.43 6.76
CA GLU A 404 -28.71 -7.42 6.74
C GLU A 404 -29.71 -7.10 5.62
N ALA A 405 -30.08 -5.82 5.49
CA ALA A 405 -30.94 -5.36 4.39
C ALA A 405 -30.31 -5.61 3.01
N ARG A 406 -28.99 -5.42 2.88
CA ARG A 406 -28.24 -5.72 1.63
C ARG A 406 -28.18 -7.21 1.32
N TRP A 407 -27.93 -8.07 2.30
CA TRP A 407 -27.92 -9.52 2.13
C TRP A 407 -29.28 -10.03 1.67
N VAL A 408 -30.38 -9.60 2.31
CA VAL A 408 -31.73 -10.02 1.94
C VAL A 408 -32.09 -9.56 0.53
N LYS A 409 -31.77 -8.32 0.15
CA LYS A 409 -31.99 -7.85 -1.22
C LYS A 409 -31.18 -8.65 -2.25
N ALA A 410 -29.93 -8.97 -1.96
CA ALA A 410 -29.10 -9.77 -2.85
C ALA A 410 -29.65 -11.19 -3.03
N THR A 411 -30.13 -11.83 -1.96
CA THR A 411 -30.76 -13.16 -2.04
C THR A 411 -32.07 -13.12 -2.84
N LEU A 412 -32.91 -12.12 -2.61
CA LEU A 412 -34.16 -11.95 -3.38
C LEU A 412 -33.92 -11.72 -4.88
N GLN A 413 -32.82 -11.03 -5.22
CA GLN A 413 -32.45 -10.81 -6.61
C GLN A 413 -32.03 -12.12 -7.29
N LEU A 414 -31.26 -12.96 -6.61
CA LEU A 414 -30.89 -14.30 -7.07
C LEU A 414 -32.08 -15.25 -7.23
N GLU A 415 -33.03 -15.24 -6.29
CA GLU A 415 -34.26 -16.03 -6.38
C GLU A 415 -35.02 -15.70 -7.67
N LYS A 416 -35.12 -14.42 -8.03
CA LYS A 416 -35.76 -13.97 -9.28
C LYS A 416 -35.00 -14.32 -10.56
N GLU A 417 -33.69 -14.51 -10.47
CA GLU A 417 -32.84 -14.90 -11.61
C GLU A 417 -32.84 -16.42 -11.81
N SER A 418 -33.37 -17.19 -10.85
CA SER A 418 -33.44 -18.65 -10.86
C SER A 418 -34.83 -19.22 -11.20
N ASP A 419 -35.86 -18.37 -11.20
CA ASP A 419 -37.24 -18.61 -11.68
C ASP A 419 -37.41 -18.15 -13.14
#